data_AF-A0A1V1ZL09-F1
#
_entry.id   AF-A0A1V1ZL09-F1
#
_cell.length_a   1.000
_cell.length_b   1.000
_cell.length_c   1.000
_cell.angle_alpha   90.00
_cell.angle_beta   90.00
_cell.angle_gamma   90.00
#
_symmetry.space_group_name_H-M   'P 1'
#
loop_
_entity.id
_entity.type
_entity.pdbx_description
1 polymer ?
#
loop_
_entity_poly.entity_id
_entity_poly.type
_entity_poly.pdbx_seq_one_letter_code
_entity_poly.pdbx_strand_id
1 'polypeptide(L)'
;MGWIGQIITHIIWSNLRYGNASSGDTGVVIFWSSFFLLIYYSLFILLPGKRIIKLSENNGILIFTILSGVYALIGFTILIGWVFLISNNFLGVFIDASICGVIFGLTFHLIWNKKRNELKQIHLIPILTLPIIFLFIYLFAFPKLLPSLAYNVVPQYVRHDILKNTIPKFKVGDELSKLQKTLPGEFDFKDCHGNQGAMLENFQYVIEVNCCKIIRIEYGPRQKTGYTMGGKRNPCN
;
A
#
# COMPACT_ATOMS: atom_id res chain seq x y z
N MET A 1 10.77 -5.70 10.73
CA MET A 1 10.04 -6.91 10.27
C MET A 1 8.53 -6.71 10.37
N GLY A 2 7.96 -6.54 11.57
CA GLY A 2 6.50 -6.36 11.76
C GLY A 2 5.90 -5.21 10.92
N TRP A 3 6.55 -4.05 10.89
CA TRP A 3 6.13 -2.90 10.07
C TRP A 3 6.05 -3.21 8.57
N ILE A 4 7.02 -3.96 8.00
CA ILE A 4 6.97 -4.37 6.58
C ILE A 4 5.81 -5.34 6.35
N GLY A 5 5.64 -6.31 7.26
CA GLY A 5 4.54 -7.27 7.18
C GLY A 5 3.17 -6.59 7.22
N GLN A 6 3.03 -5.55 8.05
CA GLN A 6 1.83 -4.72 8.08
C GLN A 6 1.57 -4.05 6.72
N ILE A 7 2.57 -3.43 6.10
CA ILE A 7 2.38 -2.77 4.79
C ILE A 7 1.95 -3.78 3.72
N ILE A 8 2.64 -4.92 3.65
CA ILE A 8 2.32 -5.97 2.68
C ILE A 8 0.88 -6.47 2.90
N THR A 9 0.51 -6.71 4.15
CA THR A 9 -0.83 -7.16 4.53
C THR A 9 -1.89 -6.16 4.09
N HIS A 10 -1.66 -4.88 4.38
CA HIS A 10 -2.61 -3.82 4.05
C HIS A 10 -2.80 -3.69 2.54
N ILE A 11 -1.71 -3.79 1.77
CA ILE A 11 -1.76 -3.78 0.30
C ILE A 11 -2.58 -4.97 -0.22
N ILE A 12 -2.34 -6.18 0.31
CA ILE A 12 -3.08 -7.38 -0.12
C ILE A 12 -4.56 -7.25 0.24
N TRP A 13 -4.87 -6.86 1.48
CA TRP A 13 -6.25 -6.71 1.95
C TRP A 13 -7.01 -5.65 1.16
N SER A 14 -6.39 -4.49 0.91
CA SER A 14 -7.00 -3.39 0.17
C SER A 14 -7.25 -3.76 -1.30
N ASN A 15 -6.32 -4.48 -1.94
CA ASN A 15 -6.55 -5.01 -3.29
C ASN A 15 -7.68 -6.05 -3.32
N LEU A 16 -7.74 -6.97 -2.37
CA LEU A 16 -8.82 -7.97 -2.31
C LEU A 16 -10.20 -7.35 -2.02
N ARG A 17 -10.23 -6.31 -1.18
CA ARG A 17 -11.50 -5.70 -0.73
C ARG A 17 -12.01 -4.63 -1.69
N TYR A 18 -11.13 -3.79 -2.21
CA TYR A 18 -11.47 -2.59 -2.99
C TYR A 18 -10.98 -2.65 -4.44
N GLY A 19 -10.27 -3.71 -4.84
CA GLY A 19 -9.69 -3.85 -6.18
C GLY A 19 -8.47 -2.97 -6.44
N ASN A 20 -8.09 -2.14 -5.48
CA ASN A 20 -6.98 -1.19 -5.60
C ASN A 20 -6.50 -0.72 -4.22
N ALA A 21 -5.19 -0.79 -3.95
CA ALA A 21 -4.57 -0.24 -2.74
C ALA A 21 -4.12 1.23 -2.89
N SER A 22 -4.46 1.89 -4.01
CA SER A 22 -4.23 3.33 -4.21
C SER A 22 -5.30 4.21 -3.58
N SER A 23 -6.30 3.67 -2.89
CA SER A 23 -7.23 4.50 -2.12
C SER A 23 -6.42 5.33 -1.10
N GLY A 24 -6.82 6.60 -0.89
CA GLY A 24 -6.05 7.56 -0.08
C GLY A 24 -5.69 7.06 1.33
N ASP A 25 -6.42 6.07 1.83
CA ASP A 25 -6.24 5.45 3.14
C ASP A 25 -4.90 4.71 3.28
N THR A 26 -4.39 4.07 2.22
CA THR A 26 -3.16 3.26 2.33
C THR A 26 -1.93 4.13 2.64
N GLY A 27 -1.83 5.32 2.04
CA GLY A 27 -0.74 6.27 2.37
C GLY A 27 -0.82 6.78 3.81
N VAL A 28 -2.02 7.08 4.28
CA VAL A 28 -2.30 7.52 5.65
C VAL A 28 -1.97 6.40 6.66
N VAL A 29 -2.41 5.16 6.37
CA VAL A 29 -2.13 3.99 7.22
C VAL A 29 -0.62 3.71 7.30
N ILE A 30 0.11 3.78 6.19
CA ILE A 30 1.58 3.60 6.19
C ILE A 30 2.27 4.66 7.06
N PHE A 31 1.85 5.92 6.95
CA PHE A 31 2.45 7.00 7.73
C PHE A 31 2.15 6.85 9.23
N TRP A 32 0.88 6.73 9.60
CA TRP A 32 0.45 6.68 11.00
C TRP A 32 0.83 5.36 11.69
N SER A 33 0.88 4.24 10.97
CA SER A 33 1.30 2.95 11.54
C SER A 33 2.70 3.00 12.15
N SER A 34 3.61 3.76 11.55
CA SER A 34 4.99 3.93 12.06
C SER A 34 4.99 4.56 13.46
N PHE A 35 4.20 5.61 13.65
CA PHE A 35 4.06 6.30 14.93
C PHE A 35 3.39 5.41 15.98
N PHE A 36 2.30 4.74 15.61
CA PHE A 36 1.59 3.84 16.52
C PHE A 36 2.41 2.63 16.92
N LEU A 37 3.23 2.08 16.02
CA LEU A 37 4.14 0.99 16.33
C LEU A 37 5.22 1.40 17.33
N LEU A 38 5.73 2.64 17.26
CA LEU A 38 6.69 3.16 18.23
C LEU A 38 6.07 3.28 19.63
N ILE A 39 4.85 3.84 19.72
CA ILE A 39 4.10 3.92 20.98
C ILE A 39 3.82 2.53 21.52
N TYR A 40 3.33 1.63 20.65
CA TYR A 40 3.03 0.24 21.03
C TYR A 40 4.27 -0.46 21.57
N TYR A 41 5.41 -0.36 20.87
CA TYR A 41 6.66 -0.95 21.30
C TYR A 41 7.10 -0.42 22.67
N SER A 42 6.97 0.89 22.89
CA SER A 42 7.34 1.52 24.16
C SER A 42 6.45 1.06 25.32
N LEU A 43 5.14 1.06 25.13
CA LEU A 43 4.17 0.81 26.21
C LEU A 43 3.91 -0.67 26.47
N PHE A 44 3.84 -1.48 25.41
CA PHE A 44 3.40 -2.87 25.48
C PHE A 44 4.53 -3.88 25.27
N ILE A 45 5.72 -3.45 24.85
CA ILE A 45 6.87 -4.36 24.72
C ILE A 45 7.97 -4.02 25.71
N LEU A 46 8.44 -2.77 25.76
CA LEU A 46 9.53 -2.37 26.66
C LEU A 46 9.13 -2.44 28.13
N LEU A 47 8.02 -1.79 28.51
CA LEU A 47 7.55 -1.77 29.90
C LEU A 47 7.33 -3.19 30.49
N PRO A 48 6.59 -4.10 29.84
CA PRO A 48 6.38 -5.46 30.35
C PRO A 48 7.47 -6.46 29.90
N GLY A 49 8.63 -6.02 29.39
CA GLY A 49 9.60 -6.86 28.69
C GLY A 49 10.03 -8.12 29.44
N LYS A 50 10.23 -8.04 30.77
CA LYS A 50 10.56 -9.22 31.62
C LYS A 50 9.47 -10.29 31.58
N ARG A 51 8.20 -9.90 31.51
CA ARG A 51 7.06 -10.83 31.43
C ARG A 51 7.00 -11.48 30.06
N ILE A 52 7.24 -10.72 28.98
CA ILE A 52 7.26 -11.23 27.60
C ILE A 52 8.36 -12.28 27.44
N ILE A 53 9.56 -12.00 27.96
CA ILE A 53 10.68 -12.95 27.98
C ILE A 53 10.26 -14.26 28.67
N LYS A 54 9.72 -14.17 29.89
CA LYS A 54 9.27 -15.35 30.65
C LYS A 54 8.19 -16.13 29.90
N LEU A 55 7.26 -15.43 29.25
CA LEU A 55 6.22 -16.04 28.42
C LEU A 55 6.79 -16.76 27.19
N SER A 56 7.85 -16.21 26.57
CA SER A 56 8.54 -16.84 25.45
C SER A 56 9.35 -18.06 25.86
N GLU A 57 9.94 -18.05 27.06
CA GLU A 57 10.69 -19.21 27.58
C GLU A 57 9.75 -20.35 28.00
N ASN A 58 8.56 -20.02 28.54
CA ASN A 58 7.62 -21.01 29.06
C ASN A 58 6.69 -21.62 28.01
N ASN A 59 6.56 -21.02 26.82
CA ASN A 59 5.65 -21.50 25.78
C ASN A 59 6.41 -21.90 24.53
N GLY A 60 5.86 -22.87 23.78
CA GLY A 60 6.39 -23.22 22.47
C GLY A 60 6.21 -22.11 21.43
N ILE A 61 7.02 -22.15 20.37
CA ILE A 61 7.05 -21.14 19.30
C ILE A 61 5.66 -20.79 18.73
N LEU A 62 4.83 -21.81 18.45
CA LEU A 62 3.50 -21.62 17.87
C LEU A 62 2.57 -20.89 18.84
N ILE A 63 2.51 -21.33 20.10
CA ILE A 63 1.65 -20.76 21.13
C ILE A 63 2.04 -19.32 21.40
N PHE A 64 3.35 -19.05 21.59
CA PHE A 64 3.84 -17.69 21.82
C PHE A 64 3.56 -16.76 20.63
N THR A 65 3.72 -17.26 19.41
CA THR A 65 3.46 -16.50 18.17
C THR A 65 1.98 -16.10 18.07
N ILE A 66 1.06 -17.04 18.31
CA ILE A 66 -0.38 -16.76 18.28
C ILE A 66 -0.78 -15.80 19.40
N LEU A 67 -0.29 -16.03 20.63
CA LEU A 67 -0.53 -15.13 21.75
C LEU A 67 -0.01 -13.71 21.48
N SER A 68 1.12 -13.57 20.79
CA SER A 68 1.65 -12.26 20.39
C SER A 68 0.74 -11.55 19.38
N GLY A 69 0.13 -12.29 18.45
CA GLY A 69 -0.89 -11.75 17.54
C GLY A 69 -2.12 -11.22 18.29
N VAL A 70 -2.66 -12.01 19.24
CA VAL A 70 -3.78 -11.60 20.09
C VAL A 70 -3.40 -10.39 20.97
N TYR A 71 -2.18 -10.39 21.51
CA TYR A 71 -1.67 -9.29 22.31
C TYR A 71 -1.54 -7.98 21.51
N ALA A 72 -1.13 -8.06 20.24
CA ALA A 72 -1.11 -6.93 19.33
C ALA A 72 -2.51 -6.38 19.06
N LEU A 73 -3.50 -7.25 18.83
CA LEU A 73 -4.90 -6.84 18.68
C LEU A 73 -5.42 -6.08 19.91
N ILE A 74 -5.15 -6.59 21.11
CA ILE A 74 -5.58 -5.96 22.36
C ILE A 74 -4.92 -4.59 22.52
N GLY A 75 -3.60 -4.50 22.39
CA GLY A 75 -2.92 -3.21 22.55
C GLY A 75 -3.28 -2.20 21.46
N PHE A 76 -3.50 -2.64 20.22
CA PHE A 76 -4.06 -1.78 19.16
C PHE A 76 -5.46 -1.27 19.53
N THR A 77 -6.32 -2.15 20.04
CA THR A 77 -7.67 -1.79 20.49
C THR A 77 -7.64 -0.75 21.61
N ILE A 78 -6.70 -0.85 22.54
CA ILE A 78 -6.51 0.11 23.64
C ILE A 78 -6.01 1.46 23.10
N LEU A 79 -5.04 1.46 22.17
CA LEU A 79 -4.42 2.69 21.68
C LEU A 79 -5.34 3.50 20.74
N ILE A 80 -6.07 2.80 19.88
CA ILE A 80 -6.72 3.40 18.69
C ILE A 80 -8.15 2.88 18.54
N GLY A 81 -8.40 1.64 18.98
CA GLY A 81 -9.63 0.92 18.72
C GLY A 81 -10.90 1.68 19.05
N TRP A 82 -10.96 2.49 20.10
CA TRP A 82 -12.21 3.19 20.46
C TRP A 82 -12.69 4.18 19.39
N VAL A 83 -11.78 4.91 18.74
CA VAL A 83 -12.13 5.89 17.68
C VAL A 83 -12.56 5.19 16.40
N PHE A 84 -12.01 4.00 16.14
CA PHE A 84 -12.17 3.28 14.88
C PHE A 84 -13.23 2.17 14.93
N LEU A 85 -13.60 1.67 16.10
CA LEU A 85 -14.70 0.72 16.32
C LEU A 85 -16.08 1.31 15.98
N ILE A 86 -16.20 2.65 15.95
CA ILE A 86 -17.44 3.36 15.55
C ILE A 86 -17.67 3.27 14.02
N SER A 87 -16.62 2.99 13.25
CA SER A 87 -16.69 2.87 11.79
C SER A 87 -16.61 1.41 11.35
N ASN A 88 -17.62 0.95 10.61
CA ASN A 88 -17.75 -0.42 10.11
C ASN A 88 -16.67 -0.86 9.07
N ASN A 89 -15.68 -0.03 8.76
CA ASN A 89 -14.74 -0.25 7.65
C ASN A 89 -13.28 -0.49 8.05
N PHE A 90 -12.96 -0.63 9.35
CA PHE A 90 -11.57 -0.70 9.81
C PHE A 90 -10.99 -2.11 10.03
N LEU A 91 -11.68 -3.15 9.55
CA LEU A 91 -11.25 -4.55 9.71
C LEU A 91 -9.83 -4.81 9.19
N GLY A 92 -9.42 -4.14 8.10
CA GLY A 92 -8.06 -4.24 7.55
C GLY A 92 -6.98 -3.87 8.56
N VAL A 93 -7.20 -2.85 9.37
CA VAL A 93 -6.20 -2.37 10.35
C VAL A 93 -6.07 -3.32 11.54
N PHE A 94 -7.14 -4.04 11.89
CA PHE A 94 -7.06 -5.11 12.89
C PHE A 94 -6.29 -6.33 12.36
N ILE A 95 -6.48 -6.69 11.08
CA ILE A 95 -5.69 -7.76 10.45
C ILE A 95 -4.20 -7.37 10.45
N ASP A 96 -3.90 -6.14 10.07
CA ASP A 96 -2.55 -5.58 10.08
C ASP A 96 -1.88 -5.69 11.46
N ALA A 97 -2.58 -5.27 12.52
CA ALA A 97 -2.10 -5.34 13.89
C ALA A 97 -1.84 -6.80 14.32
N SER A 98 -2.76 -7.71 14.00
CA SER A 98 -2.61 -9.14 14.29
C SER A 98 -1.37 -9.73 13.60
N ILE A 99 -1.20 -9.48 12.29
CA ILE A 99 -0.06 -9.99 11.53
C ILE A 99 1.25 -9.38 12.02
N CYS A 100 1.28 -8.10 12.36
CA CYS A 100 2.44 -7.48 12.97
C CYS A 100 2.82 -8.17 14.30
N GLY A 101 1.82 -8.49 15.14
CA GLY A 101 2.01 -9.24 16.38
C GLY A 101 2.52 -10.68 16.18
N VAL A 102 2.00 -11.38 15.17
CA VAL A 102 2.47 -12.72 14.78
C VAL A 102 3.92 -12.68 14.32
N ILE A 103 4.27 -11.75 13.43
CA ILE A 103 5.65 -11.59 12.95
C ILE A 103 6.58 -11.24 14.11
N PHE A 104 6.15 -10.35 15.01
CA PHE A 104 6.90 -10.03 16.22
C PHE A 104 7.11 -11.29 17.09
N GLY A 105 6.05 -12.02 17.42
CA GLY A 105 6.14 -13.20 18.28
C GLY A 105 7.07 -14.27 17.71
N LEU A 106 6.93 -14.55 16.42
CA LEU A 106 7.79 -15.50 15.72
C LEU A 106 9.26 -15.05 15.74
N THR A 107 9.52 -13.80 15.33
CA THR A 107 10.90 -13.29 15.26
C THR A 107 11.52 -13.18 16.65
N PHE A 108 10.79 -12.70 17.65
CA PHE A 108 11.24 -12.60 19.03
C PHE A 108 11.59 -13.97 19.59
N HIS A 109 10.70 -14.95 19.46
CA HIS A 109 10.93 -16.30 20.00
C HIS A 109 12.14 -16.98 19.35
N LEU A 110 12.28 -16.86 18.02
CA LEU A 110 13.44 -17.40 17.30
C LEU A 110 14.75 -16.75 17.74
N ILE A 111 14.77 -15.43 17.89
CA ILE A 111 15.94 -14.65 18.30
C ILE A 111 16.31 -14.98 19.75
N TRP A 112 15.31 -14.96 20.65
CA TRP A 112 15.51 -15.16 22.08
C TRP A 112 15.99 -16.57 22.42
N ASN A 113 15.38 -17.60 21.81
CA ASN A 113 15.70 -18.99 22.13
C ASN A 113 16.92 -19.56 21.37
N LYS A 114 17.29 -19.03 20.20
CA LYS A 114 18.47 -19.52 19.44
C LYS A 114 19.77 -18.76 19.71
N LYS A 115 19.74 -17.50 20.17
CA LYS A 115 20.93 -16.63 20.20
C LYS A 115 21.21 -15.95 21.54
N ARG A 116 20.92 -16.61 22.67
CA ARG A 116 21.19 -16.08 24.02
C ARG A 116 22.63 -15.60 24.24
N ASN A 117 23.61 -16.15 23.51
CA ASN A 117 25.04 -15.88 23.70
C ASN A 117 25.71 -14.98 22.63
N GLU A 118 25.07 -14.71 21.48
CA GLU A 118 25.69 -13.96 20.37
C GLU A 118 25.09 -12.57 20.11
N LEU A 119 23.90 -12.27 20.64
CA LEU A 119 23.20 -11.00 20.41
C LEU A 119 23.66 -9.87 21.36
N LYS A 120 24.96 -9.71 21.58
CA LYS A 120 25.46 -8.61 22.42
C LYS A 120 25.35 -7.24 21.76
N GLN A 121 25.16 -7.14 20.45
CA GLN A 121 24.92 -5.88 19.75
C GLN A 121 23.92 -6.08 18.60
N ILE A 122 22.63 -5.95 18.90
CA ILE A 122 21.67 -5.59 17.86
C ILE A 122 21.97 -4.13 17.51
N HIS A 123 22.70 -3.89 16.42
CA HIS A 123 22.90 -2.54 15.94
C HIS A 123 21.54 -1.91 15.63
N LEU A 124 21.22 -0.79 16.29
CA LEU A 124 19.98 -0.04 16.04
C LEU A 124 19.89 0.45 14.60
N ILE A 125 21.04 0.64 13.94
CA ILE A 125 21.16 1.25 12.62
C ILE A 125 20.35 0.49 11.55
N PRO A 126 20.55 -0.84 11.32
CA PRO A 126 19.69 -1.61 10.40
C PRO A 126 18.19 -1.55 10.71
N ILE A 127 17.80 -1.47 11.98
CA ILE A 127 16.39 -1.43 12.38
C ILE A 127 15.75 -0.09 11.98
N LEU A 128 16.50 1.01 12.08
CA LEU A 128 16.07 2.34 11.67
C LEU A 128 16.16 2.57 10.16
N THR A 129 17.19 2.03 9.50
CA THR A 129 17.40 2.29 8.06
C THR A 129 16.52 1.41 7.17
N LEU A 130 16.19 0.19 7.58
CA LEU A 130 15.44 -0.76 6.75
C LEU A 130 14.02 -0.26 6.38
N PRO A 131 13.22 0.35 7.29
CA PRO A 131 11.96 1.00 6.91
C PRO A 131 12.15 2.13 5.90
N ILE A 132 13.18 2.96 6.07
CA ILE A 132 13.46 4.10 5.17
C ILE A 132 13.84 3.59 3.77
N ILE A 133 14.71 2.59 3.70
CA ILE A 133 15.12 1.97 2.44
C ILE A 133 13.92 1.31 1.77
N PHE A 134 13.08 0.61 2.53
CA PHE A 134 11.86 0.01 2.00
C PHE A 134 10.90 1.07 1.46
N LEU A 135 10.64 2.16 2.18
CA LEU A 135 9.82 3.28 1.68
C LEU A 135 10.39 3.87 0.40
N PHE A 136 11.70 4.09 0.35
CA PHE A 136 12.37 4.61 -0.84
C PHE A 136 12.17 3.66 -2.03
N ILE A 137 12.37 2.36 -1.83
CA ILE A 137 12.14 1.38 -2.90
C ILE A 137 10.68 1.38 -3.33
N TYR A 138 9.74 1.31 -2.38
CA TYR A 138 8.31 1.20 -2.63
C TYR A 138 7.70 2.45 -3.29
N LEU A 139 8.07 3.65 -2.82
CA LEU A 139 7.49 4.91 -3.29
C LEU A 139 8.22 5.50 -4.50
N PHE A 140 9.48 5.14 -4.74
CA PHE A 140 10.29 5.76 -5.79
C PHE A 140 10.85 4.78 -6.81
N ALA A 141 11.56 3.73 -6.39
CA ALA A 141 12.20 2.82 -7.32
C ALA A 141 11.19 1.90 -8.04
N PHE A 142 10.30 1.29 -7.29
CA PHE A 142 9.28 0.36 -7.77
C PHE A 142 8.34 0.97 -8.83
N PRO A 143 7.72 2.15 -8.63
CA PRO A 143 6.86 2.74 -9.64
C PRO A 143 7.61 3.18 -10.91
N LYS A 144 8.92 3.44 -10.83
CA LYS A 144 9.74 3.77 -12.00
C LYS A 144 10.13 2.54 -12.81
N LEU A 145 10.43 1.44 -12.14
CA LEU A 145 10.88 0.19 -12.78
C LEU A 145 9.72 -0.61 -13.34
N LEU A 146 8.60 -0.68 -12.61
CA LEU A 146 7.46 -1.54 -12.92
C LEU A 146 6.12 -0.79 -12.76
N PRO A 147 5.85 0.26 -13.58
CA PRO A 147 4.69 1.13 -13.42
C PRO A 147 3.35 0.42 -13.52
N SER A 148 3.22 -0.58 -14.40
CA SER A 148 1.98 -1.34 -14.58
C SER A 148 1.60 -2.16 -13.34
N LEU A 149 2.59 -2.80 -12.69
CA LEU A 149 2.38 -3.52 -11.43
C LEU A 149 2.17 -2.55 -10.27
N ALA A 150 2.92 -1.45 -10.24
CA ALA A 150 2.84 -0.45 -9.20
C ALA A 150 1.48 0.26 -9.16
N TYR A 151 0.84 0.45 -10.31
CA TYR A 151 -0.34 1.30 -10.49
C TYR A 151 -1.46 1.08 -9.47
N ASN A 152 -1.76 -0.18 -9.14
CA ASN A 152 -2.85 -0.56 -8.22
C ASN A 152 -2.38 -0.86 -6.79
N VAL A 153 -1.09 -0.71 -6.51
CA VAL A 153 -0.51 -1.08 -5.20
C VAL A 153 0.21 0.07 -4.52
N VAL A 154 0.43 1.20 -5.20
CA VAL A 154 1.06 2.41 -4.63
C VAL A 154 0.01 3.44 -4.21
N PRO A 155 0.33 4.38 -3.31
CA PRO A 155 -0.58 5.43 -2.91
C PRO A 155 -1.00 6.34 -4.08
N GLN A 156 -2.14 7.01 -3.93
CA GLN A 156 -2.74 7.85 -4.97
C GLN A 156 -1.78 8.89 -5.57
N TYR A 157 -0.97 9.58 -4.75
CA TYR A 157 -0.05 10.60 -5.26
C TYR A 157 1.04 10.00 -6.16
N VAL A 158 1.56 8.81 -5.83
CA VAL A 158 2.52 8.07 -6.68
C VAL A 158 1.83 7.61 -7.96
N ARG A 159 0.56 7.17 -7.87
CA ARG A 159 -0.24 6.79 -9.03
C ARG A 159 -0.45 7.97 -9.99
N HIS A 160 -0.64 9.19 -9.48
CA HIS A 160 -0.71 10.40 -10.31
C HIS A 160 0.59 10.65 -11.08
N ASP A 161 1.75 10.41 -10.45
CA ASP A 161 3.05 10.50 -11.14
C ASP A 161 3.21 9.41 -12.20
N ILE A 162 2.72 8.19 -11.95
CA ILE A 162 2.69 7.14 -12.97
C ILE A 162 1.86 7.58 -14.17
N LEU A 163 0.66 8.14 -13.96
CA LEU A 163 -0.19 8.68 -15.04
C LEU A 163 0.53 9.76 -15.85
N LYS A 164 1.08 10.77 -15.15
CA LYS A 164 1.81 11.89 -15.75
C LYS A 164 2.99 11.41 -16.61
N ASN A 165 3.71 10.38 -16.19
CA ASN A 165 4.87 9.86 -16.92
C ASN A 165 4.50 8.86 -18.02
N THR A 166 3.31 8.26 -17.96
CA THR A 166 2.89 7.18 -18.86
C THR A 166 2.05 7.69 -20.02
N ILE A 167 1.05 8.54 -19.75
CA ILE A 167 0.12 9.05 -20.76
C ILE A 167 0.83 9.74 -21.93
N PRO A 168 1.85 10.59 -21.72
CA PRO A 168 2.58 11.25 -22.81
C PRO A 168 3.29 10.31 -23.79
N LYS A 169 3.49 9.03 -23.44
CA LYS A 169 4.15 8.04 -24.29
C LYS A 169 3.24 7.48 -25.38
N PHE A 170 1.93 7.66 -25.25
CA PHE A 170 0.93 7.19 -26.21
C PHE A 170 0.59 8.27 -27.23
N LYS A 171 0.16 7.84 -28.41
CA LYS A 171 -0.25 8.71 -29.52
C LYS A 171 -1.59 8.27 -30.10
N VAL A 172 -2.21 9.16 -30.85
CA VAL A 172 -3.38 8.83 -31.68
C VAL A 172 -3.01 7.69 -32.64
N GLY A 173 -3.87 6.68 -32.71
CA GLY A 173 -3.67 5.46 -33.50
C GLY A 173 -3.15 4.26 -32.70
N ASP A 174 -2.61 4.46 -31.50
CA ASP A 174 -2.16 3.36 -30.64
C ASP A 174 -3.34 2.48 -30.17
N GLU A 175 -3.07 1.21 -29.95
CA GLU A 175 -4.06 0.27 -29.46
C GLU A 175 -4.46 0.53 -28.00
N LEU A 176 -5.76 0.46 -27.73
CA LEU A 176 -6.31 0.47 -26.37
C LEU A 176 -5.67 -0.63 -25.50
N SER A 177 -5.41 -1.80 -26.09
CA SER A 177 -4.83 -2.95 -25.37
C SER A 177 -3.48 -2.62 -24.72
N LYS A 178 -2.63 -1.81 -25.37
CA LYS A 178 -1.33 -1.37 -24.85
C LYS A 178 -1.51 -0.37 -23.71
N LEU A 179 -2.47 0.54 -23.84
CA LEU A 179 -2.80 1.51 -22.80
C LEU A 179 -3.31 0.80 -21.53
N GLN A 180 -4.25 -0.13 -21.68
CA GLN A 180 -4.82 -0.94 -20.59
C GLN A 180 -3.78 -1.82 -19.90
N LYS A 181 -2.84 -2.41 -20.65
CA LYS A 181 -1.72 -3.19 -20.07
C LYS A 181 -0.78 -2.31 -19.24
N THR A 182 -0.61 -1.06 -19.62
CA THR A 182 0.33 -0.15 -18.95
C THR A 182 -0.31 0.51 -17.72
N LEU A 183 -1.62 0.77 -17.77
CA LEU A 183 -2.41 1.40 -16.72
C LEU A 183 -3.61 0.51 -16.39
N PRO A 184 -3.39 -0.63 -15.71
CA PRO A 184 -4.43 -1.64 -15.50
C PRO A 184 -5.54 -1.11 -14.60
N GLY A 185 -6.78 -1.22 -15.07
CA GLY A 185 -7.98 -0.78 -14.33
C GLY A 185 -8.25 0.72 -14.39
N GLU A 186 -7.39 1.51 -15.07
CA GLU A 186 -7.69 2.94 -15.30
C GLU A 186 -8.73 3.10 -16.41
N PHE A 187 -8.52 2.45 -17.57
CA PHE A 187 -9.37 2.58 -18.74
C PHE A 187 -10.16 1.29 -18.99
N ASP A 188 -11.42 1.26 -18.57
CA ASP A 188 -12.32 0.11 -18.80
C ASP A 188 -13.46 0.50 -19.76
N PHE A 189 -13.11 0.62 -21.04
CA PHE A 189 -14.07 0.95 -22.10
C PHE A 189 -14.77 -0.31 -22.60
N LYS A 190 -16.08 -0.42 -22.30
CA LYS A 190 -16.93 -1.47 -22.87
C LYS A 190 -16.97 -1.35 -24.40
N ASP A 191 -16.91 -2.49 -25.09
CA ASP A 191 -16.91 -2.59 -26.55
C ASP A 191 -15.79 -1.78 -27.25
N CYS A 192 -14.70 -1.46 -26.56
CA CYS A 192 -13.63 -0.60 -27.06
C CYS A 192 -14.09 0.81 -27.51
N HIS A 193 -15.12 1.35 -26.85
CA HIS A 193 -15.61 2.70 -27.10
C HIS A 193 -15.75 3.48 -25.80
N GLY A 194 -15.27 4.72 -25.80
CA GLY A 194 -15.53 5.63 -24.69
C GLY A 194 -14.53 6.77 -24.62
N ASN A 195 -14.77 7.67 -23.68
CA ASN A 195 -13.83 8.71 -23.30
C ASN A 195 -13.64 8.70 -21.79
N GLN A 196 -12.45 9.08 -21.36
CA GLN A 196 -12.11 9.25 -19.97
C GLN A 196 -11.09 10.35 -19.85
N GLY A 197 -11.21 11.16 -18.81
CA GLY A 197 -10.20 12.13 -18.46
C GLY A 197 -10.20 12.40 -16.97
N ALA A 198 -9.10 12.95 -16.50
CA ALA A 198 -8.94 13.33 -15.11
C ALA A 198 -8.20 14.66 -15.01
N MET A 199 -8.55 15.44 -13.99
CA MET A 199 -7.79 16.60 -13.54
C MET A 199 -7.14 16.24 -12.21
N LEU A 200 -5.84 15.99 -12.25
CA LEU A 200 -4.99 15.73 -11.08
C LEU A 200 -4.42 17.04 -10.55
N GLU A 201 -3.66 16.98 -9.47
CA GLU A 201 -3.11 18.16 -8.79
C GLU A 201 -2.31 19.08 -9.73
N ASN A 202 -1.39 18.50 -10.52
CA ASN A 202 -0.47 19.22 -11.41
C ASN A 202 -0.51 18.73 -12.88
N PHE A 203 -1.47 17.89 -13.22
CA PHE A 203 -1.57 17.23 -14.53
C PHE A 203 -3.02 17.00 -14.90
N GLN A 204 -3.36 17.07 -16.18
CA GLN A 204 -4.68 16.72 -16.67
C GLN A 204 -4.57 15.98 -17.99
N TYR A 205 -5.53 15.11 -18.27
CA TYR A 205 -5.61 14.42 -19.56
C TYR A 205 -7.05 14.10 -19.94
N VAL A 206 -7.26 13.90 -21.25
CA VAL A 206 -8.43 13.25 -21.83
C VAL A 206 -7.95 12.27 -22.88
N ILE A 207 -8.50 11.06 -22.83
CA ILE A 207 -8.30 10.00 -23.82
C ILE A 207 -9.66 9.57 -24.34
N GLU A 208 -9.76 9.45 -25.65
CA GLU A 208 -10.93 8.93 -26.34
C GLU A 208 -10.52 7.77 -27.22
N VAL A 209 -11.35 6.73 -27.19
CA VAL A 209 -11.08 5.46 -27.84
C VAL A 209 -12.27 5.06 -28.67
N ASN A 210 -11.98 4.61 -29.89
CA ASN A 210 -12.93 4.08 -30.83
C ASN A 210 -12.31 2.88 -31.54
N CYS A 211 -13.04 1.77 -31.67
CA CYS A 211 -12.56 0.58 -32.40
C CYS A 211 -11.22 0.05 -31.90
N CYS A 212 -11.07 0.04 -30.56
CA CYS A 212 -9.87 -0.38 -29.83
C CYS A 212 -8.61 0.44 -30.16
N LYS A 213 -8.76 1.65 -30.70
CA LYS A 213 -7.66 2.59 -30.96
C LYS A 213 -7.90 3.95 -30.31
N ILE A 214 -6.83 4.57 -29.86
CA ILE A 214 -6.84 5.94 -29.34
C ILE A 214 -7.12 6.87 -30.51
N ILE A 215 -8.24 7.60 -30.47
CA ILE A 215 -8.61 8.59 -31.49
C ILE A 215 -8.36 10.03 -31.03
N ARG A 216 -8.29 10.25 -29.71
CA ARG A 216 -7.91 11.53 -29.12
C ARG A 216 -7.09 11.27 -27.87
N ILE A 217 -5.99 12.01 -27.73
CA ILE A 217 -5.21 12.05 -26.51
C ILE A 217 -4.71 13.48 -26.32
N GLU A 218 -5.17 14.11 -25.25
CA GLU A 218 -4.75 15.44 -24.82
C GLU A 218 -4.23 15.33 -23.40
N TYR A 219 -3.09 15.93 -23.13
CA TYR A 219 -2.49 15.96 -21.81
C TYR A 219 -1.69 17.24 -21.59
N GLY A 220 -1.53 17.66 -20.34
CA GLY A 220 -0.78 18.87 -20.05
C GLY A 220 -0.78 19.24 -18.56
N PRO A 221 -0.14 20.37 -18.19
CA PRO A 221 -0.28 20.92 -16.85
C PRO A 221 -1.75 21.23 -16.55
N ARG A 222 -2.14 21.16 -15.28
CA ARG A 222 -3.51 21.45 -14.85
C ARG A 222 -3.90 22.88 -15.25
N GLN A 223 -5.03 23.02 -15.93
CA GLN A 223 -5.62 24.33 -16.28
C GLN A 223 -6.89 24.57 -15.46
N LYS A 224 -7.36 25.82 -15.37
CA LYS A 224 -8.60 26.16 -14.66
C LYS A 224 -9.84 25.55 -15.33
N THR A 225 -9.82 25.47 -16.66
CA THR A 225 -10.80 24.78 -17.49
C THR A 225 -10.17 23.48 -17.99
N GLY A 226 -10.75 22.33 -17.63
CA GLY A 226 -10.29 21.03 -18.11
C GLY A 226 -10.55 20.82 -19.61
N TYR A 227 -10.01 19.74 -20.16
CA TYR A 227 -10.30 19.34 -21.53
C TYR A 227 -11.76 18.93 -21.67
N THR A 228 -12.38 19.30 -22.79
CA THR A 228 -13.77 18.96 -23.09
C THR A 228 -13.92 17.47 -23.36
N MET A 229 -14.84 16.81 -22.66
CA MET A 229 -15.25 15.43 -22.96
C MET A 229 -16.45 15.47 -23.90
N GLY A 230 -16.31 14.94 -25.12
CA GLY A 230 -17.35 15.01 -26.13
C GLY A 230 -16.93 14.33 -27.42
N GLY A 231 -17.15 13.02 -27.48
CA GLY A 231 -16.84 12.17 -28.62
C GLY A 231 -18.10 11.59 -29.23
N LYS A 232 -18.29 11.72 -30.56
CA LYS A 232 -19.35 10.98 -31.26
C LYS A 232 -18.84 9.58 -31.59
N ARG A 233 -19.65 8.56 -31.31
CA ARG A 233 -19.35 7.17 -31.67
C ARG A 233 -19.32 7.07 -33.20
N ASN A 234 -18.12 6.91 -33.76
CA ASN A 234 -17.95 6.69 -35.20
C ASN A 234 -17.94 5.18 -35.48
N PRO A 235 -18.55 4.71 -36.58
CA PRO A 235 -18.51 3.30 -36.95
C PRO A 235 -17.07 2.82 -37.17
N CYS A 236 -16.82 1.56 -36.84
CA CYS A 236 -15.54 0.90 -37.12
C CYS A 236 -15.51 0.46 -38.57
N ASN A 237 -14.56 1.01 -39.34
CA ASN A 237 -14.24 0.55 -40.70
C ASN A 237 -13.09 -0.45 -40.65
#